data_AF-A0A6J1IRK8-F1
#
_entry.id   AF-A0A6J1IRK8-F1
#
_cell.length_a   1.000
_cell.length_b   1.000
_cell.length_c   1.000
_cell.angle_alpha   90.00
_cell.angle_beta   90.00
_cell.angle_gamma   90.00
#
_symmetry.space_group_name_H-M   'P 1'
#
loop_
_entity.id
_entity.type
_entity.pdbx_description
1 polymer ?
#
loop_
_entity_poly.entity_id
_entity_poly.type
_entity_poly.pdbx_seq_one_letter_code
_entity_poly.pdbx_strand_id
1 'polypeptide(L)'
;MELSSCFVKLSSPTPNFSFSSSLTPFVVKIHPNNPSLSNPSSGSLRIFAVAVDPRQELPKNNPQRLLKELEERKRATSPKKKVPPRRFILRPPLDDKKLAERFLNSPQLTLKSFPLLSSCLPSSRLNNADKTWMEEYLLEAKQALGYPLEPFDSYGDDNPAKQFDTLLYLAFQHPSCERTKARHIRSGHSRLLFLGQYVIELALAEYFLQRYPRESPGPMRERVFALIGKRNLPQWIKAASLQNLIFPYDDMDKMVRKDREPPVKSVFWALFGAIYLCFGMPEVYRVLFEVFGMDPDAEECEPRLRRQLEDVDYVSVEFEDKKISWQDMVAYKPPEDALFAHPRLFRACVPPGMHRFRGNIWDYDSRPQVMQALGYPVPVTDKIPEITEARNIELGLGLQLCFLHPSKHKFEHPRFCYERLEYLGQKIQDIVMAERLLMKHLDAPGKWLQEKHRRLLMNKFCGRYLREKYLHKLIVYSEQVQDAYENNRRLRNPATTAVQQSLHGLSYTVYGKPDVRRLMFEVFDFEQIQPKAV
;
A
#
# COMPACT_ATOMS: atom_id res chain seq x y z
N MET A 1 -60.47 -8.58 -46.40
CA MET A 1 -59.89 -7.22 -46.47
C MET A 1 -58.42 -7.39 -46.15
N GLU A 2 -57.63 -7.93 -47.08
CA GLU A 2 -57.04 -7.26 -48.26
C GLU A 2 -55.72 -6.55 -47.87
N LEU A 3 -54.57 -7.15 -48.25
CA LEU A 3 -53.74 -6.85 -49.44
C LEU A 3 -52.93 -5.55 -49.21
N SER A 4 -51.61 -5.46 -49.36
CA SER A 4 -50.63 -6.11 -50.27
C SER A 4 -49.21 -5.96 -49.65
N SER A 5 -48.14 -6.75 -49.89
CA SER A 5 -47.67 -7.69 -50.92
C SER A 5 -46.88 -7.11 -52.11
N CYS A 6 -45.55 -7.22 -52.06
CA CYS A 6 -44.62 -7.69 -53.12
C CYS A 6 -43.26 -7.98 -52.44
N PHE A 7 -42.69 -9.21 -52.40
CA PHE A 7 -42.23 -10.09 -53.49
C PHE A 7 -41.17 -9.39 -54.40
N VAL A 8 -40.06 -9.99 -54.84
CA VAL A 8 -39.61 -11.41 -54.91
C VAL A 8 -38.04 -11.40 -54.96
N LYS A 9 -37.18 -12.43 -54.75
CA LYS A 9 -37.25 -13.89 -54.95
C LYS A 9 -36.34 -14.71 -53.99
N LEU A 10 -36.32 -16.02 -54.27
CA LEU A 10 -35.60 -17.19 -53.73
C LEU A 10 -34.07 -17.17 -54.05
N SER A 11 -33.19 -17.99 -53.48
CA SER A 11 -33.35 -19.43 -53.14
C SER A 11 -32.36 -20.02 -52.11
N SER A 12 -32.84 -21.00 -51.34
CA SER A 12 -32.12 -22.04 -50.57
C SER A 12 -31.63 -23.20 -51.47
N PRO A 13 -30.73 -24.16 -51.08
CA PRO A 13 -30.58 -24.73 -49.72
C PRO A 13 -29.16 -25.07 -49.21
N THR A 14 -29.13 -25.56 -47.96
CA THR A 14 -28.02 -26.11 -47.14
C THR A 14 -27.57 -27.53 -47.58
N PRO A 15 -26.53 -28.20 -47.02
CA PRO A 15 -25.70 -27.89 -45.83
C PRO A 15 -24.16 -28.15 -45.96
N ASN A 16 -23.45 -28.13 -44.82
CA ASN A 16 -22.19 -28.83 -44.46
C ASN A 16 -20.84 -28.06 -44.37
N PHE A 17 -20.34 -28.02 -43.11
CA PHE A 17 -18.94 -28.01 -42.62
C PHE A 17 -17.85 -27.19 -43.33
N SER A 18 -17.35 -26.15 -42.63
CA SER A 18 -15.97 -26.15 -42.09
C SER A 18 -15.69 -24.96 -41.16
N PHE A 19 -15.00 -25.20 -40.05
CA PHE A 19 -14.38 -24.15 -39.24
C PHE A 19 -13.05 -23.73 -39.87
N SER A 20 -12.67 -22.46 -39.75
CA SER A 20 -11.29 -22.03 -40.02
C SER A 20 -10.84 -20.89 -39.11
N SER A 21 -10.03 -21.26 -38.12
CA SER A 21 -9.24 -20.37 -37.28
C SER A 21 -7.79 -20.40 -37.76
N SER A 22 -7.29 -19.31 -38.35
CA SER A 22 -5.93 -19.23 -38.87
C SER A 22 -4.94 -18.64 -37.85
N LEU A 23 -4.37 -19.53 -37.02
CA LEU A 23 -3.12 -19.27 -36.29
C LEU A 23 -1.96 -19.96 -37.02
N THR A 24 -0.97 -19.21 -37.47
CA THR A 24 0.24 -19.76 -38.10
C THR A 24 1.44 -19.76 -37.14
N PRO A 25 2.11 -20.90 -36.92
CA PRO A 25 3.30 -20.98 -36.07
C PRO A 25 4.59 -20.79 -36.86
N PHE A 26 5.56 -20.09 -36.27
CA PHE A 26 6.94 -20.08 -36.78
C PHE A 26 7.69 -21.32 -36.30
N VAL A 27 8.32 -22.04 -37.24
CA VAL A 27 9.25 -23.15 -36.94
C VAL A 27 10.61 -22.82 -37.55
N VAL A 28 11.67 -22.90 -36.73
CA VAL A 28 13.06 -22.70 -37.14
C VAL A 28 13.59 -23.96 -37.82
N LYS A 29 14.30 -23.81 -38.94
CA LYS A 29 15.20 -24.83 -39.50
C LYS A 29 16.58 -24.22 -39.78
N ILE A 30 17.62 -25.02 -39.53
CA ILE A 30 19.04 -24.67 -39.64
C ILE A 30 19.66 -25.56 -40.73
N HIS A 31 20.43 -24.99 -41.67
CA HIS A 31 21.79 -25.43 -42.08
C HIS A 31 22.35 -24.60 -43.27
N PRO A 32 23.66 -24.69 -43.61
CA PRO A 32 24.45 -23.54 -44.09
C PRO A 32 24.90 -23.67 -45.55
N ASN A 33 25.66 -22.67 -46.04
CA ASN A 33 26.80 -22.89 -46.96
C ASN A 33 27.72 -21.65 -47.08
N ASN A 34 29.02 -21.90 -47.28
CA ASN A 34 30.04 -20.91 -47.71
C ASN A 34 29.94 -20.67 -49.24
N PRO A 35 30.54 -19.60 -49.83
CA PRO A 35 31.92 -19.74 -50.34
C PRO A 35 32.83 -18.47 -50.44
N SER A 36 34.14 -18.76 -50.45
CA SER A 36 35.30 -18.15 -51.17
C SER A 36 35.48 -16.64 -51.48
N LEU A 37 36.75 -16.23 -51.32
CA LEU A 37 37.40 -14.98 -51.72
C LEU A 37 37.31 -14.61 -53.21
N SER A 38 37.47 -13.31 -53.49
CA SER A 38 38.34 -12.81 -54.58
C SER A 38 38.93 -11.42 -54.26
N ASN A 39 40.14 -11.17 -54.78
CA ASN A 39 40.88 -9.89 -54.81
C ASN A 39 41.34 -9.72 -56.28
N PRO A 40 41.48 -8.51 -56.84
CA PRO A 40 42.85 -7.93 -56.88
C PRO A 40 42.97 -6.39 -57.05
N SER A 41 44.21 -5.88 -56.87
CA SER A 41 44.87 -4.76 -57.60
C SER A 41 44.29 -3.33 -57.53
N SER A 42 45.03 -2.23 -57.76
CA SER A 42 46.44 -1.83 -57.50
C SER A 42 46.60 -0.36 -57.96
N GLY A 43 47.23 0.55 -57.21
CA GLY A 43 47.36 1.94 -57.69
C GLY A 43 48.16 2.94 -56.84
N SER A 44 49.42 3.16 -57.23
CA SER A 44 50.18 4.43 -57.20
C SER A 44 49.99 5.47 -56.06
N LEU A 45 51.00 5.51 -55.17
CA LEU A 45 51.77 6.70 -54.75
C LEU A 45 51.15 8.12 -54.87
N ARG A 46 51.12 8.83 -53.73
CA ARG A 46 51.96 10.04 -53.48
C ARG A 46 51.86 10.50 -52.02
N ILE A 47 53.00 10.84 -51.42
CA ILE A 47 53.09 11.43 -50.07
C ILE A 47 53.08 12.95 -50.20
N PHE A 48 52.18 13.61 -49.47
CA PHE A 48 52.36 15.01 -49.05
C PHE A 48 51.96 15.12 -47.58
N ALA A 49 52.87 15.64 -46.76
CA ALA A 49 52.62 15.87 -45.35
C ALA A 49 51.79 17.15 -45.17
N VAL A 50 50.61 17.01 -44.55
CA VAL A 50 49.82 18.13 -44.03
C VAL A 50 49.60 17.86 -42.55
N ALA A 51 50.03 18.78 -41.70
CA ALA A 51 49.80 18.69 -40.26
C ALA A 51 48.30 18.88 -39.98
N VAL A 52 47.67 17.90 -39.35
CA VAL A 52 46.26 17.94 -38.93
C VAL A 52 46.15 17.42 -37.50
N ASP A 53 45.32 18.08 -36.71
CA ASP A 53 45.17 17.88 -35.26
C ASP A 53 44.86 16.44 -34.82
N PRO A 54 45.34 16.01 -33.63
CA PRO A 54 45.15 14.65 -33.13
C PRO A 54 43.74 14.44 -32.52
N ARG A 55 42.69 14.58 -33.33
CA ARG A 55 41.29 14.26 -32.96
C ARG A 55 40.49 13.61 -34.10
N GLN A 56 41.03 12.53 -34.68
CA GLN A 56 40.20 11.58 -35.44
C GLN A 56 39.78 10.40 -34.56
N GLU A 57 38.47 10.23 -34.38
CA GLU A 57 37.92 9.02 -33.76
C GLU A 57 38.08 7.81 -34.68
N LEU A 58 38.66 6.73 -34.17
CA LEU A 58 38.80 5.46 -34.90
C LEU A 58 37.41 4.87 -35.23
N PRO A 59 37.18 4.31 -36.43
CA PRO A 59 35.88 3.73 -36.81
C PRO A 59 35.45 2.60 -35.86
N LYS A 60 34.13 2.50 -35.63
CA LYS A 60 33.51 1.69 -34.55
C LYS A 60 33.90 0.21 -34.51
N ASN A 61 34.31 -0.39 -35.63
CA ASN A 61 34.61 -1.82 -35.73
C ASN A 61 36.12 -2.15 -35.68
N ASN A 62 37.01 -1.19 -35.36
CA ASN A 62 38.46 -1.46 -35.30
C ASN A 62 38.84 -2.19 -33.99
N PRO A 63 39.48 -3.38 -34.02
CA PRO A 63 39.90 -4.10 -32.81
C PRO A 63 40.88 -3.30 -31.92
N GLN A 64 41.64 -2.35 -32.47
CA GLN A 64 42.50 -1.47 -31.68
C GLN A 64 41.71 -0.50 -30.80
N ARG A 65 40.48 -0.10 -31.20
CA ARG A 65 39.58 0.72 -30.36
C ARG A 65 39.06 -0.09 -29.18
N LEU A 66 38.74 -1.37 -29.38
CA LEU A 66 38.36 -2.31 -28.30
C LEU A 66 39.51 -2.59 -27.33
N LEU A 67 40.74 -2.73 -27.82
CA LEU A 67 41.92 -2.87 -26.96
C LEU A 67 42.15 -1.59 -26.14
N LYS A 68 42.02 -0.40 -26.74
CA LYS A 68 42.04 0.88 -25.99
C LYS A 68 40.93 0.99 -24.95
N GLU A 69 39.68 0.64 -25.28
CA GLU A 69 38.59 0.60 -24.30
C GLU A 69 38.84 -0.40 -23.17
N LEU A 70 39.47 -1.55 -23.45
CA LEU A 70 39.83 -2.53 -22.42
C LEU A 70 41.00 -2.04 -21.54
N GLU A 71 41.97 -1.33 -22.10
CA GLU A 71 43.02 -0.66 -21.32
C GLU A 71 42.47 0.50 -20.49
N GLU A 72 41.55 1.30 -21.03
CA GLU A 72 40.85 2.36 -20.30
C GLU A 72 39.95 1.78 -19.21
N ARG A 73 39.24 0.66 -19.44
CA ARG A 73 38.49 -0.07 -18.39
C ARG A 73 39.41 -0.71 -17.34
N LYS A 74 40.62 -1.16 -17.71
CA LYS A 74 41.64 -1.63 -16.74
C LYS A 74 42.22 -0.47 -15.91
N ARG A 75 42.44 0.70 -16.52
CA ARG A 75 42.83 1.94 -15.82
C ARG A 75 41.70 2.50 -14.95
N ALA A 76 40.45 2.37 -15.40
CA ALA A 76 39.24 2.61 -14.63
C ALA A 76 38.86 1.42 -13.74
N THR A 77 39.85 0.69 -13.23
CA THR A 77 39.65 -0.15 -12.04
C THR A 77 39.12 0.76 -10.94
N SER A 78 38.02 0.36 -10.30
CA SER A 78 37.38 1.11 -9.22
C SER A 78 38.45 1.65 -8.27
N PRO A 79 38.46 2.96 -7.94
CA PRO A 79 39.58 3.57 -7.23
C PRO A 79 39.88 2.71 -6.00
N LYS A 80 41.10 2.15 -5.95
CA LYS A 80 41.53 1.23 -4.88
C LYS A 80 41.02 1.84 -3.58
N LYS A 81 40.03 1.21 -2.95
CA LYS A 81 39.43 1.75 -1.72
C LYS A 81 40.60 1.92 -0.75
N LYS A 82 41.05 3.16 -0.55
CA LYS A 82 41.91 3.49 0.58
C LYS A 82 41.10 2.97 1.75
N VAL A 83 41.58 1.90 2.38
CA VAL A 83 40.97 1.40 3.61
C VAL A 83 40.92 2.63 4.49
N PRO A 84 39.72 3.12 4.88
CA PRO A 84 39.65 4.34 5.66
C PRO A 84 40.55 4.12 6.87
N PRO A 85 41.40 5.09 7.24
CA PRO A 85 42.29 4.90 8.38
C PRO A 85 41.44 4.42 9.55
N ARG A 86 41.97 3.50 10.39
CA ARG A 86 41.27 2.96 11.57
C ARG A 86 41.03 4.02 12.68
N ARG A 87 40.88 5.30 12.31
CA ARG A 87 40.20 6.33 13.08
C ARG A 87 38.74 5.94 13.21
N PHE A 88 38.45 5.20 14.28
CA PHE A 88 37.21 5.23 15.04
C PHE A 88 35.95 5.49 14.19
N ILE A 89 35.42 4.42 13.56
CA ILE A 89 34.14 4.44 12.83
C ILE A 89 32.98 4.80 13.79
N LEU A 90 33.14 4.47 15.07
CA LEU A 90 32.46 5.16 16.15
C LEU A 90 33.10 6.54 16.29
N ARG A 91 32.39 7.61 15.91
CA ARG A 91 32.61 8.90 16.59
C ARG A 91 32.63 8.59 18.10
N PRO A 92 33.53 9.18 18.91
CA PRO A 92 33.42 9.00 20.36
C PRO A 92 31.97 9.25 20.76
N PRO A 93 31.35 8.37 21.56
CA PRO A 93 29.95 8.54 21.92
C PRO A 93 29.77 9.98 22.39
N LEU A 94 28.65 10.59 21.99
CA LEU A 94 28.24 11.87 22.54
C LEU A 94 28.30 11.71 24.05
N ASP A 95 29.26 12.38 24.70
CA ASP A 95 29.48 12.45 26.15
C ASP A 95 28.21 12.05 26.87
N ASP A 96 28.19 10.85 27.49
CA ASP A 96 26.95 10.11 27.71
C ASP A 96 25.91 10.92 28.52
N LYS A 97 26.39 11.87 29.33
CA LYS A 97 25.58 12.90 30.00
C LYS A 97 24.80 13.78 29.01
N LYS A 98 25.48 14.37 28.02
CA LYS A 98 24.87 15.19 26.95
C LYS A 98 23.95 14.38 26.04
N LEU A 99 24.19 13.08 25.88
CA LEU A 99 23.27 12.19 25.17
C LEU A 99 22.01 11.90 26.01
N ALA A 100 22.17 11.58 27.29
CA ALA A 100 21.06 11.39 28.22
C ALA A 100 20.22 12.67 28.38
N GLU A 101 20.85 13.84 28.55
CA GLU A 101 20.20 15.14 28.56
C GLU A 101 19.39 15.40 27.28
N ARG A 102 19.90 15.01 26.11
CA ARG A 102 19.16 15.12 24.85
C ARG A 102 17.94 14.22 24.81
N PHE A 103 18.02 12.99 25.31
CA PHE A 103 16.86 12.10 25.40
C PHE A 103 15.82 12.60 26.41
N LEU A 104 16.24 13.04 27.60
CA LEU A 104 15.36 13.60 28.62
C LEU A 104 14.65 14.88 28.15
N ASN A 105 15.32 15.71 27.34
CA ASN A 105 14.75 16.93 26.77
C ASN A 105 14.06 16.74 25.41
N SER A 106 14.03 15.52 24.87
CA SER A 106 13.46 15.24 23.55
C SER A 106 11.93 15.22 23.60
N PRO A 107 11.22 16.03 22.79
CA PRO A 107 9.77 15.94 22.64
C PRO A 107 9.29 14.52 22.31
N GLN A 108 10.12 13.72 21.62
CA GLN A 108 9.77 12.35 21.22
C GLN A 108 9.55 11.38 22.38
N LEU A 109 10.03 11.69 23.59
CA LEU A 109 9.91 10.84 24.77
C LEU A 109 9.01 11.44 25.86
N THR A 110 8.32 12.55 25.57
CA THR A 110 7.49 13.25 26.55
C THR A 110 6.17 12.53 26.85
N LEU A 111 5.50 11.98 25.83
CA LEU A 111 4.14 11.45 25.96
C LEU A 111 4.14 9.93 26.17
N LYS A 112 4.11 9.52 27.45
CA LYS A 112 4.05 8.09 27.85
C LYS A 112 2.70 7.44 27.52
N SER A 113 1.61 8.19 27.56
CA SER A 113 0.24 7.75 27.20
C SER A 113 0.08 7.47 25.70
N PHE A 114 0.77 8.25 24.85
CA PHE A 114 0.65 8.17 23.39
C PHE A 114 2.00 7.88 22.72
N PRO A 115 2.62 6.69 22.92
CA PRO A 115 3.97 6.41 22.45
C PRO A 115 4.11 6.50 20.92
N LEU A 116 3.06 6.17 20.17
CA LEU A 116 3.05 6.32 18.71
C LEU A 116 3.10 7.80 18.29
N LEU A 117 2.25 8.66 18.86
CA LEU A 117 2.25 10.10 18.59
C LEU A 117 3.58 10.71 19.02
N SER A 118 4.03 10.40 20.23
CA SER A 118 5.32 10.82 20.78
C SER A 118 6.45 10.50 19.79
N SER A 119 6.48 9.29 19.21
CA SER A 119 7.49 8.92 18.23
C SER A 119 7.51 9.78 16.95
N CYS A 120 6.45 10.51 16.62
CA CYS A 120 6.36 11.37 15.44
C CYS A 120 6.70 12.85 15.71
N LEU A 121 6.83 13.25 16.98
CA LEU A 121 7.32 14.57 17.38
C LEU A 121 8.78 14.80 16.94
N PRO A 122 9.27 16.06 16.91
CA PRO A 122 10.66 16.33 16.55
C PRO A 122 11.61 15.91 17.69
N SER A 123 12.79 15.37 17.36
CA SER A 123 13.78 14.92 18.36
C SER A 123 14.51 16.06 19.11
N SER A 124 14.20 17.31 18.79
CA SER A 124 14.59 18.50 19.55
C SER A 124 13.48 19.54 19.46
N ARG A 125 13.44 20.46 20.42
CA ARG A 125 12.46 21.56 20.45
C ARG A 125 12.59 22.46 19.21
N LEU A 126 11.48 23.08 18.84
CA LEU A 126 11.38 24.06 17.75
C LEU A 126 12.15 25.35 18.09
N ASN A 127 12.83 25.91 17.10
CA ASN A 127 13.55 27.18 17.20
C ASN A 127 12.61 28.37 17.03
N ASN A 128 13.10 29.58 17.28
CA ASN A 128 12.30 30.80 17.10
C ASN A 128 11.78 30.97 15.66
N ALA A 129 12.58 30.65 14.64
CA ALA A 129 12.15 30.71 13.23
C ALA A 129 11.04 29.69 12.88
N ASP A 130 10.96 28.59 13.63
CA ASP A 130 9.89 27.60 13.46
C ASP A 130 8.60 28.11 14.13
N LYS A 131 8.72 28.79 15.28
CA LYS A 131 7.60 29.45 15.98
C LYS A 131 7.02 30.62 15.19
N THR A 132 7.84 31.49 14.60
CA THR A 132 7.34 32.59 13.76
C THR A 132 6.55 32.07 12.57
N TRP A 133 6.97 30.95 11.96
CA TRP A 133 6.14 30.30 10.92
C TRP A 133 4.80 29.82 11.47
N MET A 134 4.78 29.25 12.69
CA MET A 134 3.53 28.80 13.32
C MET A 134 2.61 30.00 13.64
N GLU A 135 3.16 31.12 14.09
CA GLU A 135 2.42 32.35 14.35
C GLU A 135 1.84 32.97 13.05
N GLU A 136 2.59 32.92 11.95
CA GLU A 136 2.18 33.47 10.65
C GLU A 136 1.16 32.59 9.87
N TYR A 137 1.43 31.28 9.76
CA TYR A 137 0.77 30.41 8.76
C TYR A 137 -0.17 29.34 9.34
N LEU A 138 -0.09 29.05 10.65
CA LEU A 138 -0.92 28.00 11.25
C LEU A 138 -2.41 28.35 11.23
N LEU A 139 -2.73 29.64 11.31
CA LEU A 139 -4.12 30.14 11.25
C LEU A 139 -4.76 29.87 9.88
N GLU A 140 -4.04 30.16 8.79
CA GLU A 140 -4.44 29.84 7.41
C GLU A 140 -4.66 28.33 7.25
N ALA A 141 -3.72 27.51 7.76
CA ALA A 141 -3.82 26.05 7.71
C ALA A 141 -5.03 25.51 8.52
N LYS A 142 -5.27 26.03 9.72
CA LYS A 142 -6.42 25.62 10.57
C LYS A 142 -7.74 26.00 9.91
N GLN A 143 -7.86 27.23 9.41
CA GLN A 143 -9.05 27.73 8.74
C GLN A 143 -9.37 26.90 7.48
N ALA A 144 -8.36 26.65 6.63
CA ALA A 144 -8.51 25.82 5.44
C ALA A 144 -8.97 24.37 5.73
N LEU A 145 -8.59 23.83 6.89
CA LEU A 145 -8.95 22.47 7.32
C LEU A 145 -10.22 22.39 8.19
N GLY A 146 -10.83 23.53 8.52
CA GLY A 146 -12.02 23.62 9.37
C GLY A 146 -11.76 23.33 10.86
N TYR A 147 -10.56 23.57 11.38
CA TYR A 147 -10.24 23.40 12.81
C TYR A 147 -10.43 24.70 13.61
N PRO A 148 -10.68 24.61 14.93
CA PRO A 148 -10.68 25.76 15.83
C PRO A 148 -9.40 26.60 15.69
N LEU A 149 -9.57 27.92 15.62
CA LEU A 149 -8.47 28.87 15.45
C LEU A 149 -7.62 29.03 16.72
N GLU A 150 -8.19 28.74 17.88
CA GLU A 150 -7.49 28.79 19.17
C GLU A 150 -6.30 27.80 19.22
N PRO A 151 -5.23 28.10 19.96
CA PRO A 151 -4.13 27.15 20.18
C PRO A 151 -4.62 25.91 20.92
N PHE A 152 -4.18 24.72 20.52
CA PHE A 152 -4.50 23.48 21.24
C PHE A 152 -3.73 23.33 22.57
N ASP A 153 -2.91 24.32 22.95
CA ASP A 153 -2.17 24.36 24.22
C ASP A 153 -3.08 24.39 25.47
N SER A 154 -4.33 24.86 25.32
CA SER A 154 -5.35 24.88 26.39
C SER A 154 -5.86 23.49 26.77
N TYR A 155 -5.63 22.48 25.94
CA TYR A 155 -6.03 21.10 26.22
C TYR A 155 -5.09 20.44 27.24
N GLY A 156 -5.65 19.56 28.07
CA GLY A 156 -4.89 18.75 29.03
C GLY A 156 -3.88 17.82 28.35
N ASP A 157 -2.82 17.44 29.07
CA ASP A 157 -1.74 16.59 28.54
C ASP A 157 -2.21 15.19 28.12
N ASP A 158 -3.38 14.76 28.59
CA ASP A 158 -4.05 13.51 28.20
C ASP A 158 -4.77 13.59 26.84
N ASN A 159 -4.85 14.75 26.20
CA ASN A 159 -5.48 14.88 24.88
C ASN A 159 -4.44 14.93 23.75
N PRO A 160 -4.42 13.96 22.81
CA PRO A 160 -3.47 13.95 21.69
C PRO A 160 -3.61 15.14 20.74
N ALA A 161 -4.77 15.82 20.72
CA ALA A 161 -4.99 17.06 19.96
C ALA A 161 -4.06 18.20 20.38
N LYS A 162 -3.56 18.21 21.62
CA LYS A 162 -2.59 19.22 22.11
C LYS A 162 -1.36 19.35 21.22
N GLN A 163 -0.93 18.25 20.61
CA GLN A 163 0.25 18.22 19.74
C GLN A 163 -0.05 18.55 18.28
N PHE A 164 -1.32 18.75 17.92
CA PHE A 164 -1.75 18.91 16.53
C PHE A 164 -1.02 20.08 15.84
N ASP A 165 -0.86 21.20 16.53
CA ASP A 165 -0.19 22.39 15.99
C ASP A 165 1.28 22.12 15.62
N THR A 166 2.00 21.33 16.44
CA THR A 166 3.37 20.89 16.14
C THR A 166 3.42 19.89 14.99
N LEU A 167 2.47 18.94 14.91
CA LEU A 167 2.42 17.95 13.84
C LEU A 167 1.97 18.57 12.50
N LEU A 168 1.06 19.54 12.53
CA LEU A 168 0.59 20.30 11.38
C LEU A 168 1.72 21.17 10.82
N TYR A 169 2.47 21.87 11.68
CA TYR A 169 3.73 22.52 11.30
C TYR A 169 4.64 21.52 10.55
N LEU A 170 4.97 20.37 11.17
CA LEU A 170 5.84 19.36 10.56
C LEU A 170 5.29 18.82 9.23
N ALA A 171 3.97 18.73 9.05
CA ALA A 171 3.36 18.25 7.81
C ALA A 171 3.70 19.15 6.61
N PHE A 172 3.85 20.47 6.78
CA PHE A 172 4.25 21.39 5.71
C PHE A 172 5.76 21.47 5.46
N GLN A 173 6.61 20.95 6.35
CA GLN A 173 8.09 21.06 6.23
C GLN A 173 8.71 20.02 5.27
N HIS A 174 8.28 20.03 4.01
CA HIS A 174 8.75 19.09 2.99
C HIS A 174 10.22 19.33 2.56
N PRO A 175 10.96 18.31 2.07
CA PRO A 175 12.40 18.42 1.84
C PRO A 175 12.83 19.42 0.75
N SER A 176 11.92 19.83 -0.13
CA SER A 176 12.16 20.84 -1.17
C SER A 176 11.89 22.28 -0.68
N CYS A 177 11.36 22.46 0.53
CA CYS A 177 11.12 23.77 1.09
C CYS A 177 12.46 24.40 1.53
N GLU A 178 12.82 25.57 0.97
CA GLU A 178 14.09 26.21 1.29
C GLU A 178 14.21 26.66 2.75
N ARG A 179 13.05 26.91 3.39
CA ARG A 179 12.90 27.44 4.76
C ARG A 179 13.70 26.64 5.80
N THR A 180 13.70 25.31 5.72
CA THR A 180 14.09 24.47 6.88
C THR A 180 15.11 23.37 6.56
N LYS A 181 16.40 23.70 6.75
CA LYS A 181 17.52 22.75 6.60
C LYS A 181 17.74 21.85 7.82
N ALA A 182 17.05 22.09 8.94
CA ALA A 182 17.19 21.34 10.19
C ALA A 182 16.92 19.82 10.00
N ARG A 183 17.68 18.97 10.71
CA ARG A 183 17.55 17.51 10.56
C ARG A 183 16.31 16.94 11.27
N HIS A 184 16.00 17.44 12.47
CA HIS A 184 14.89 16.92 13.27
C HIS A 184 13.53 17.20 12.62
N ILE A 185 13.35 18.40 12.06
CA ILE A 185 12.12 18.79 11.33
C ILE A 185 11.93 17.95 10.06
N ARG A 186 12.95 17.85 9.20
CA ARG A 186 12.89 16.98 8.01
C ARG A 186 12.66 15.50 8.38
N SER A 187 13.16 15.05 9.53
CA SER A 187 12.87 13.72 10.05
C SER A 187 11.39 13.59 10.45
N GLY A 188 10.86 14.52 11.24
CA GLY A 188 9.45 14.58 11.65
C GLY A 188 8.49 14.56 10.46
N HIS A 189 8.67 15.48 9.51
CA HIS A 189 7.91 15.49 8.25
C HIS A 189 7.95 14.12 7.55
N SER A 190 9.14 13.54 7.39
CA SER A 190 9.29 12.25 6.71
C SER A 190 8.63 11.08 7.46
N ARG A 191 8.54 11.14 8.80
CA ARG A 191 7.89 10.13 9.64
C ARG A 191 6.36 10.23 9.54
N LEU A 192 5.81 11.43 9.56
CA LEU A 192 4.39 11.69 9.30
C LEU A 192 3.99 11.24 7.89
N LEU A 193 4.78 11.60 6.87
CA LEU A 193 4.65 11.13 5.49
C LEU A 193 4.59 9.60 5.40
N PHE A 194 5.50 8.91 6.09
CA PHE A 194 5.57 7.45 6.11
C PHE A 194 4.31 6.83 6.72
N LEU A 195 3.80 7.35 7.84
CA LEU A 195 2.56 6.86 8.46
C LEU A 195 1.33 7.15 7.58
N GLY A 196 1.17 8.41 7.19
CA GLY A 196 -0.03 8.92 6.55
C GLY A 196 -0.30 8.34 5.17
N GLN A 197 0.74 7.87 4.45
CA GLN A 197 0.55 7.03 3.26
C GLN A 197 -0.41 5.86 3.55
N TYR A 198 -0.12 5.07 4.58
CA TYR A 198 -0.86 3.84 4.87
C TYR A 198 -2.22 4.12 5.52
N VAL A 199 -2.32 5.20 6.30
CA VAL A 199 -3.59 5.72 6.84
C VAL A 199 -4.60 5.96 5.72
N ILE A 200 -4.23 6.74 4.70
CA ILE A 200 -5.12 7.06 3.57
C ILE A 200 -5.43 5.79 2.76
N GLU A 201 -4.43 4.92 2.54
CA GLU A 201 -4.63 3.66 1.81
C GLU A 201 -5.56 2.67 2.52
N LEU A 202 -5.60 2.66 3.87
CA LEU A 202 -6.61 1.89 4.63
C LEU A 202 -7.98 2.60 4.60
N ALA A 203 -8.02 3.91 4.86
CA ALA A 203 -9.27 4.66 4.91
C ALA A 203 -10.08 4.50 3.60
N LEU A 204 -9.43 4.72 2.45
CA LEU A 204 -10.11 4.55 1.16
C LEU A 204 -10.45 3.08 0.86
N ALA A 205 -9.67 2.11 1.35
CA ALA A 205 -10.00 0.69 1.20
C ALA A 205 -11.25 0.30 2.00
N GLU A 206 -11.34 0.69 3.28
CA GLU A 206 -12.53 0.48 4.12
C GLU A 206 -13.78 1.13 3.54
N TYR A 207 -13.63 2.37 3.05
CA TYR A 207 -14.70 3.13 2.41
C TYR A 207 -15.21 2.44 1.14
N PHE A 208 -14.32 2.11 0.21
CA PHE A 208 -14.73 1.50 -1.06
C PHE A 208 -15.22 0.06 -0.91
N LEU A 209 -14.70 -0.72 0.05
CA LEU A 209 -15.23 -2.04 0.36
C LEU A 209 -16.71 -1.95 0.79
N GLN A 210 -17.06 -0.99 1.65
CA GLN A 210 -18.42 -0.78 2.14
C GLN A 210 -19.35 -0.08 1.12
N ARG A 211 -18.84 0.87 0.32
CA ARG A 211 -19.63 1.58 -0.70
C ARG A 211 -19.94 0.73 -1.94
N TYR A 212 -19.04 -0.17 -2.32
CA TYR A 212 -19.21 -1.06 -3.48
C TYR A 212 -19.02 -2.54 -3.08
N PRO A 213 -19.94 -3.14 -2.30
CA PRO A 213 -19.82 -4.53 -1.84
C PRO A 213 -19.81 -5.55 -2.98
N ARG A 214 -20.43 -5.21 -4.12
CA ARG A 214 -20.54 -6.04 -5.33
C ARG A 214 -19.30 -6.00 -6.25
N GLU A 215 -18.42 -5.00 -6.09
CA GLU A 215 -17.20 -4.88 -6.90
C GLU A 215 -16.08 -5.81 -6.40
N SER A 216 -15.17 -6.21 -7.29
CA SER A 216 -13.92 -6.88 -6.87
C SER A 216 -12.86 -5.85 -6.44
N PRO A 217 -11.82 -6.24 -5.68
CA PRO A 217 -10.75 -5.31 -5.27
C PRO A 217 -9.93 -4.68 -6.41
N GLY A 218 -10.07 -5.17 -7.64
CA GLY A 218 -9.41 -4.60 -8.83
C GLY A 218 -9.91 -3.17 -9.12
N PRO A 219 -11.20 -3.02 -9.50
CA PRO A 219 -11.91 -1.74 -9.57
C PRO A 219 -11.61 -0.78 -8.40
N MET A 220 -11.70 -1.25 -7.16
CA MET A 220 -11.46 -0.41 -5.98
C MET A 220 -10.06 0.23 -5.98
N ARG A 221 -9.02 -0.54 -6.35
CA ARG A 221 -7.66 0.01 -6.46
C ARG A 221 -7.51 1.03 -7.58
N GLU A 222 -8.33 0.96 -8.63
CA GLU A 222 -8.38 2.00 -9.67
C GLU A 222 -9.03 3.28 -9.14
N ARG A 223 -10.19 3.17 -8.44
CA ARG A 223 -10.84 4.31 -7.77
C ARG A 223 -9.90 5.02 -6.79
N VAL A 224 -9.18 4.27 -5.95
CA VAL A 224 -8.15 4.81 -5.04
C VAL A 224 -7.03 5.52 -5.82
N PHE A 225 -6.51 4.89 -6.89
CA PHE A 225 -5.41 5.47 -7.67
C PHE A 225 -5.83 6.73 -8.44
N ALA A 226 -7.09 6.85 -8.83
CA ALA A 226 -7.63 8.07 -9.43
C ALA A 226 -7.69 9.20 -8.39
N LEU A 227 -8.36 8.98 -7.25
CA LEU A 227 -8.50 9.99 -6.19
C LEU A 227 -7.15 10.52 -5.67
N ILE A 228 -6.27 9.63 -5.20
CA ILE A 228 -4.98 10.01 -4.57
C ILE A 228 -3.78 9.85 -5.53
N GLY A 229 -4.05 9.82 -6.83
CA GLY A 229 -3.05 9.77 -7.88
C GLY A 229 -2.21 11.05 -7.91
N LYS A 230 -0.91 10.93 -8.22
CA LYS A 230 0.03 12.07 -8.25
C LYS A 230 -0.46 13.27 -9.07
N ARG A 231 -1.27 12.99 -10.11
CA ARG A 231 -1.84 14.00 -11.02
C ARG A 231 -2.94 14.83 -10.37
N ASN A 232 -3.72 14.23 -9.46
CA ASN A 232 -4.94 14.80 -8.90
C ASN A 232 -4.68 15.43 -7.52
N LEU A 233 -3.64 14.99 -6.79
CA LEU A 233 -3.23 15.62 -5.52
C LEU A 233 -3.02 17.16 -5.60
N PRO A 234 -2.42 17.76 -6.65
CA PRO A 234 -2.33 19.22 -6.78
C PRO A 234 -3.69 19.91 -6.89
N GLN A 235 -4.67 19.29 -7.55
CA GLN A 235 -6.03 19.81 -7.64
C GLN A 235 -6.70 19.82 -6.26
N TRP A 236 -6.54 18.76 -5.47
CA TRP A 236 -7.07 18.69 -4.11
C TRP A 236 -6.40 19.70 -3.16
N ILE A 237 -5.07 19.86 -3.21
CA ILE A 237 -4.36 20.92 -2.47
C ILE A 237 -4.90 22.32 -2.83
N LYS A 238 -5.20 22.56 -4.11
CA LYS A 238 -5.78 23.84 -4.57
C LYS A 238 -7.23 24.03 -4.11
N ALA A 239 -8.04 22.98 -4.14
CA ALA A 239 -9.42 23.00 -3.65
C ALA A 239 -9.49 23.35 -2.16
N ALA A 240 -8.60 22.79 -1.35
CA ALA A 240 -8.46 23.12 0.07
C ALA A 240 -7.69 24.43 0.33
N SER A 241 -7.31 25.19 -0.71
CA SER A 241 -6.54 26.45 -0.60
C SER A 241 -5.18 26.34 0.12
N LEU A 242 -4.59 25.15 0.18
CA LEU A 242 -3.31 24.88 0.88
C LEU A 242 -2.06 25.14 0.01
N GLN A 243 -2.22 25.55 -1.26
CA GLN A 243 -1.11 25.66 -2.20
C GLN A 243 -0.03 26.67 -1.76
N ASN A 244 -0.42 27.79 -1.15
CA ASN A 244 0.51 28.86 -0.72
C ASN A 244 1.43 28.40 0.43
N LEU A 245 0.92 27.51 1.28
CA LEU A 245 1.69 26.95 2.41
C LEU A 245 2.81 26.01 1.93
N ILE A 246 2.56 25.27 0.83
CA ILE A 246 3.53 24.37 0.19
C ILE A 246 4.49 25.18 -0.71
N PHE A 247 3.96 26.10 -1.51
CA PHE A 247 4.69 26.90 -2.49
C PHE A 247 4.45 28.39 -2.23
N PRO A 248 5.28 29.06 -1.41
CA PRO A 248 5.01 30.43 -0.94
C PRO A 248 5.33 31.50 -1.98
N TYR A 249 6.29 31.21 -2.86
CA TYR A 249 6.80 32.14 -3.87
C TYR A 249 6.54 31.66 -5.31
N ASP A 250 6.20 30.38 -5.47
CA ASP A 250 6.00 29.74 -6.77
C ASP A 250 4.52 29.52 -7.07
N ASP A 251 4.09 29.91 -8.28
CA ASP A 251 2.76 29.58 -8.78
C ASP A 251 2.72 28.08 -9.18
N MET A 252 1.99 27.30 -8.37
CA MET A 252 1.84 25.85 -8.53
C MET A 252 1.37 25.43 -9.94
N ASP A 253 0.61 26.25 -10.66
CA ASP A 253 0.15 25.89 -12.01
C ASP A 253 1.25 26.05 -13.06
N LYS A 254 2.20 26.97 -12.85
CA LYS A 254 3.37 27.23 -13.71
C LYS A 254 4.53 26.26 -13.45
N MET A 255 4.56 25.60 -12.28
CA MET A 255 5.63 24.66 -11.92
C MET A 255 5.68 23.42 -12.81
N VAL A 256 6.89 22.94 -13.09
CA VAL A 256 7.12 21.66 -13.78
C VAL A 256 6.57 20.51 -12.93
N ARG A 257 5.79 19.61 -13.55
CA ARG A 257 5.14 18.46 -12.88
C ARG A 257 6.08 17.66 -11.97
N LYS A 258 7.32 17.44 -12.43
CA LYS A 258 8.36 16.70 -11.69
C LYS A 258 8.70 17.32 -10.33
N ASP A 259 8.65 18.64 -10.24
CA ASP A 259 9.05 19.38 -9.04
C ASP A 259 7.83 19.75 -8.19
N ARG A 260 6.64 19.83 -8.81
CA ARG A 260 5.33 20.03 -8.17
C ARG A 260 4.77 18.80 -7.46
N GLU A 261 4.68 17.66 -8.16
CA GLU A 261 3.99 16.46 -7.67
C GLU A 261 4.61 15.88 -6.37
N PRO A 262 5.95 15.83 -6.19
CA PRO A 262 6.53 15.22 -5.00
C PRO A 262 6.30 16.02 -3.70
N PRO A 263 6.51 17.36 -3.63
CA PRO A 263 6.15 18.16 -2.45
C PRO A 263 4.68 18.05 -2.07
N VAL A 264 3.78 18.27 -3.03
CA VAL A 264 2.33 18.15 -2.84
C VAL A 264 1.96 16.81 -2.23
N LYS A 265 2.47 15.73 -2.81
CA LYS A 265 2.27 14.38 -2.28
C LYS A 265 2.86 14.19 -0.88
N SER A 266 4.02 14.78 -0.63
CA SER A 266 4.73 14.70 0.66
C SER A 266 3.92 15.35 1.78
N VAL A 267 3.40 16.57 1.54
CA VAL A 267 2.57 17.31 2.48
C VAL A 267 1.21 16.65 2.66
N PHE A 268 0.52 16.29 1.56
CA PHE A 268 -0.79 15.64 1.62
C PHE A 268 -0.75 14.35 2.47
N TRP A 269 0.23 13.48 2.25
CA TRP A 269 0.42 12.28 3.08
C TRP A 269 0.83 12.62 4.52
N ALA A 270 1.73 13.58 4.76
CA ALA A 270 2.13 13.95 6.12
C ALA A 270 0.98 14.56 6.94
N LEU A 271 0.09 15.32 6.30
CA LEU A 271 -1.10 15.92 6.90
C LEU A 271 -2.03 14.86 7.49
N PHE A 272 -2.39 13.84 6.70
CA PHE A 272 -3.22 12.73 7.21
C PHE A 272 -2.49 11.87 8.26
N GLY A 273 -1.15 11.83 8.23
CA GLY A 273 -0.35 11.28 9.31
C GLY A 273 -0.54 12.04 10.63
N ALA A 274 -0.59 13.37 10.59
CA ALA A 274 -0.85 14.21 11.77
C ALA A 274 -2.29 14.06 12.28
N ILE A 275 -3.28 14.18 11.37
CA ILE A 275 -4.72 14.06 11.68
C ILE A 275 -5.03 12.71 12.35
N TYR A 276 -4.52 11.61 11.79
CA TYR A 276 -4.73 10.27 12.35
C TYR A 276 -4.16 10.11 13.77
N LEU A 277 -3.02 10.72 14.07
CA LEU A 277 -2.41 10.66 15.40
C LEU A 277 -3.20 11.45 16.44
N CYS A 278 -3.75 12.61 16.07
CA CYS A 278 -4.48 13.50 16.97
C CYS A 278 -5.97 13.15 17.13
N PHE A 279 -6.63 12.69 16.06
CA PHE A 279 -8.09 12.58 15.99
C PHE A 279 -8.60 11.21 15.48
N GLY A 280 -7.72 10.36 14.94
CA GLY A 280 -8.07 9.02 14.45
C GLY A 280 -8.74 8.99 13.08
N MET A 281 -9.27 7.81 12.70
CA MET A 281 -9.86 7.57 11.37
C MET A 281 -11.13 8.39 11.06
N PRO A 282 -12.05 8.68 12.00
CA PRO A 282 -13.23 9.51 11.71
C PRO A 282 -12.89 10.87 11.08
N GLU A 283 -11.86 11.53 11.60
CA GLU A 283 -11.41 12.84 11.11
C GLU A 283 -10.67 12.73 9.77
N VAL A 284 -9.99 11.61 9.51
CA VAL A 284 -9.41 11.31 8.19
C VAL A 284 -10.51 11.29 7.12
N TYR A 285 -11.67 10.68 7.40
CA TYR A 285 -12.80 10.67 6.47
C TYR A 285 -13.40 12.06 6.27
N ARG A 286 -13.61 12.81 7.36
CA ARG A 286 -14.09 14.20 7.30
C ARG A 286 -13.20 15.06 6.40
N VAL A 287 -11.88 15.06 6.65
CA VAL A 287 -10.96 15.89 5.87
C VAL A 287 -10.84 15.40 4.41
N LEU A 288 -10.86 14.09 4.13
CA LEU A 288 -10.84 13.58 2.75
C LEU A 288 -12.04 14.04 1.92
N PHE A 289 -13.26 13.98 2.47
CA PHE A 289 -14.47 14.16 1.67
C PHE A 289 -15.16 15.53 1.85
N GLU A 290 -15.08 16.14 3.03
CA GLU A 290 -15.66 17.46 3.30
C GLU A 290 -14.69 18.58 2.92
N VAL A 291 -13.45 18.53 3.43
CA VAL A 291 -12.45 19.60 3.26
C VAL A 291 -11.81 19.55 1.88
N PHE A 292 -11.33 18.38 1.45
CA PHE A 292 -10.76 18.22 0.11
C PHE A 292 -11.82 18.07 -0.98
N GLY A 293 -13.10 17.87 -0.64
CA GLY A 293 -14.20 17.77 -1.61
C GLY A 293 -14.06 16.58 -2.58
N MET A 294 -13.42 15.48 -2.16
CA MET A 294 -13.20 14.33 -3.04
C MET A 294 -14.51 13.65 -3.45
N ASP A 295 -14.84 13.65 -4.73
CA ASP A 295 -15.98 12.91 -5.26
C ASP A 295 -15.58 11.47 -5.69
N PRO A 296 -16.04 10.42 -5.00
CA PRO A 296 -15.76 9.03 -5.35
C PRO A 296 -16.53 8.52 -6.58
N ASP A 297 -17.56 9.22 -7.04
CA ASP A 297 -18.39 8.87 -8.20
C ASP A 297 -18.07 9.74 -9.44
N ALA A 298 -17.04 10.60 -9.39
CA ALA A 298 -16.57 11.37 -10.54
C ALA A 298 -16.09 10.46 -11.70
N GLU A 299 -16.35 10.88 -12.95
CA GLU A 299 -16.03 10.11 -14.17
C GLU A 299 -14.56 9.66 -14.23
N GLU A 300 -13.61 10.50 -13.84
CA GLU A 300 -12.18 10.17 -13.81
C GLU A 300 -11.83 9.03 -12.83
N CYS A 301 -12.68 8.82 -11.83
CA CYS A 301 -12.53 7.78 -10.82
C CYS A 301 -13.26 6.48 -11.19
N GLU A 302 -14.00 6.43 -12.30
CA GLU A 302 -14.65 5.20 -12.72
C GLU A 302 -13.62 4.11 -13.10
N PRO A 303 -13.75 2.89 -12.53
CA PRO A 303 -12.88 1.79 -12.86
C PRO A 303 -13.16 1.32 -14.29
N ARG A 304 -12.16 0.70 -14.93
CA ARG A 304 -12.34 0.15 -16.27
C ARG A 304 -13.49 -0.86 -16.27
N LEU A 305 -14.37 -0.75 -17.27
CA LEU A 305 -15.51 -1.65 -17.45
C LEU A 305 -15.02 -3.12 -17.46
N ARG A 306 -15.63 -3.93 -16.61
CA ARG A 306 -15.38 -5.36 -16.45
C ARG A 306 -16.72 -6.06 -16.34
N ARG A 307 -16.75 -7.38 -16.56
CA ARG A 307 -17.89 -8.20 -16.16
C ARG A 307 -18.13 -8.02 -14.66
N GLN A 308 -19.17 -7.27 -14.30
CA GLN A 308 -19.70 -7.28 -12.95
C GLN A 308 -20.31 -8.66 -12.73
N LEU A 309 -20.06 -9.23 -11.55
CA LEU A 309 -20.77 -10.41 -11.09
C LEU A 309 -22.00 -9.89 -10.36
N GLU A 310 -23.17 -10.42 -10.70
CA GLU A 310 -24.38 -10.11 -9.97
C GLU A 310 -24.24 -10.67 -8.55
N ASP A 311 -24.41 -9.78 -7.57
CA ASP A 311 -24.51 -10.15 -6.16
C ASP A 311 -26.00 -10.43 -5.90
N VAL A 312 -26.43 -11.66 -6.18
CA VAL A 312 -27.82 -12.15 -6.08
C VAL A 312 -28.22 -12.38 -4.60
N ASP A 313 -27.68 -11.55 -3.72
CA ASP A 313 -27.75 -11.70 -2.27
C ASP A 313 -28.68 -10.64 -1.67
N TYR A 314 -29.98 -10.94 -1.74
CA TYR A 314 -31.11 -10.17 -1.19
C TYR A 314 -31.18 -10.15 0.36
N VAL A 315 -30.07 -10.46 1.04
CA VAL A 315 -30.01 -10.62 2.50
C VAL A 315 -29.42 -9.39 3.17
N SER A 316 -28.83 -8.47 2.40
CA SER A 316 -28.12 -7.30 2.94
C SER A 316 -28.81 -6.00 2.54
N VAL A 317 -30.04 -5.81 3.04
CA VAL A 317 -30.86 -4.60 2.87
C VAL A 317 -30.07 -3.31 3.12
N GLU A 318 -29.09 -3.33 4.04
CA GLU A 318 -28.14 -2.23 4.31
C GLU A 318 -27.36 -1.71 3.09
N PHE A 319 -27.25 -2.50 2.01
CA PHE A 319 -26.50 -2.16 0.79
C PHE A 319 -27.32 -2.27 -0.52
N GLU A 320 -28.62 -2.58 -0.44
CA GLU A 320 -29.43 -2.86 -1.64
C GLU A 320 -29.93 -1.60 -2.36
N ASP A 321 -30.28 -0.54 -1.62
CA ASP A 321 -30.95 0.65 -2.20
C ASP A 321 -30.09 1.94 -2.25
N LYS A 322 -29.04 2.07 -1.43
CA LYS A 322 -28.27 3.33 -1.32
C LYS A 322 -26.76 3.09 -1.16
N LYS A 323 -25.94 3.77 -1.98
CA LYS A 323 -24.49 3.86 -1.77
C LYS A 323 -24.20 4.54 -0.42
N ILE A 324 -23.53 3.83 0.49
CA ILE A 324 -23.13 4.35 1.81
C ILE A 324 -22.27 5.62 1.65
N SER A 325 -22.68 6.72 2.27
CA SER A 325 -21.89 7.95 2.33
C SER A 325 -20.78 7.85 3.39
N TRP A 326 -19.79 8.75 3.33
CA TRP A 326 -18.74 8.77 4.35
C TRP A 326 -19.31 9.19 5.72
N GLN A 327 -20.34 10.04 5.75
CA GLN A 327 -21.06 10.40 6.98
C GLN A 327 -21.77 9.18 7.58
N ASP A 328 -22.45 8.36 6.76
CA ASP A 328 -23.11 7.12 7.21
C ASP A 328 -22.13 6.11 7.81
N MET A 329 -20.87 6.13 7.38
CA MET A 329 -19.78 5.30 7.88
C MET A 329 -19.16 5.85 9.17
N VAL A 330 -18.96 7.17 9.27
CA VAL A 330 -18.42 7.84 10.48
C VAL A 330 -19.44 7.86 11.62
N ALA A 331 -20.72 8.09 11.31
CA ALA A 331 -21.81 8.08 12.29
C ALA A 331 -22.18 6.66 12.76
N TYR A 332 -21.66 5.62 12.11
CA TYR A 332 -21.97 4.24 12.46
C TYR A 332 -21.34 3.85 13.81
N LYS A 333 -22.20 3.70 14.81
CA LYS A 333 -21.86 3.02 16.06
C LYS A 333 -22.37 1.58 15.97
N PRO A 334 -21.50 0.56 16.13
CA PRO A 334 -21.98 -0.81 16.25
C PRO A 334 -22.87 -0.94 17.51
N PRO A 335 -23.93 -1.76 17.49
CA PRO A 335 -24.73 -2.08 18.67
C PRO A 335 -23.88 -2.61 19.84
N GLU A 336 -24.36 -2.48 21.09
CA GLU A 336 -23.64 -3.02 22.27
C GLU A 336 -23.48 -4.54 22.22
N ASP A 337 -24.40 -5.23 21.55
CA ASP A 337 -24.47 -6.66 21.29
C ASP A 337 -23.80 -7.08 19.97
N ALA A 338 -23.04 -6.18 19.32
CA ALA A 338 -22.36 -6.48 18.06
C ALA A 338 -21.37 -7.65 18.18
N LEU A 339 -21.54 -8.66 17.31
CA LEU A 339 -20.64 -9.82 17.25
C LEU A 339 -19.19 -9.45 16.91
N PHE A 340 -18.95 -8.30 16.26
CA PHE A 340 -17.66 -7.95 15.66
C PHE A 340 -17.24 -6.51 15.96
N ALA A 341 -15.94 -6.24 15.92
CA ALA A 341 -15.38 -4.89 16.00
C ALA A 341 -15.84 -3.98 14.83
N HIS A 342 -15.91 -4.52 13.61
CA HIS A 342 -16.30 -3.78 12.40
C HIS A 342 -17.36 -4.56 11.59
N PRO A 343 -18.62 -4.65 12.05
CA PRO A 343 -19.61 -5.57 11.50
C PRO A 343 -20.07 -5.22 10.07
N ARG A 344 -20.20 -3.93 9.72
CA ARG A 344 -20.46 -3.51 8.33
C ARG A 344 -19.32 -3.90 7.39
N LEU A 345 -18.07 -3.70 7.82
CA LEU A 345 -16.88 -4.07 7.04
C LEU A 345 -16.74 -5.60 6.92
N PHE A 346 -17.13 -6.36 7.96
CA PHE A 346 -17.26 -7.82 7.89
C PHE A 346 -18.25 -8.24 6.80
N ARG A 347 -19.51 -7.75 6.84
CA ARG A 347 -20.55 -8.05 5.83
C ARG A 347 -20.19 -7.58 4.41
N ALA A 348 -19.41 -6.51 4.31
CA ALA A 348 -18.85 -6.07 3.04
C ALA A 348 -17.79 -7.05 2.51
N CYS A 349 -17.06 -7.80 3.34
CA CYS A 349 -16.01 -8.72 2.91
C CYS A 349 -16.46 -10.19 2.84
N VAL A 350 -17.40 -10.59 3.68
CA VAL A 350 -17.91 -11.97 3.85
C VAL A 350 -19.37 -12.02 3.38
N PRO A 351 -19.76 -13.00 2.55
CA PRO A 351 -21.13 -13.10 2.08
C PRO A 351 -22.07 -13.64 3.17
N PRO A 352 -23.27 -13.07 3.32
CA PRO A 352 -24.41 -13.73 3.97
C PRO A 352 -24.64 -15.16 3.48
N GLY A 353 -25.35 -15.94 4.29
CA GLY A 353 -25.62 -17.34 3.97
C GLY A 353 -24.41 -18.27 4.09
N MET A 354 -23.23 -17.79 4.52
CA MET A 354 -22.07 -18.66 4.81
C MET A 354 -22.41 -19.81 5.78
N HIS A 355 -23.38 -19.62 6.68
CA HIS A 355 -23.89 -20.68 7.55
C HIS A 355 -24.42 -21.91 6.82
N ARG A 356 -24.87 -21.79 5.55
CA ARG A 356 -25.32 -22.92 4.71
C ARG A 356 -24.20 -23.91 4.40
N PHE A 357 -22.94 -23.47 4.53
CA PHE A 357 -21.75 -24.29 4.30
C PHE A 357 -21.20 -24.92 5.59
N ARG A 358 -21.84 -24.74 6.77
CA ARG A 358 -21.41 -25.42 8.00
C ARG A 358 -21.46 -26.94 7.84
N GLY A 359 -20.56 -27.66 8.52
CA GLY A 359 -20.51 -29.12 8.46
C GLY A 359 -20.02 -29.70 7.12
N ASN A 360 -19.33 -28.91 6.30
CA ASN A 360 -18.55 -29.44 5.19
C ASN A 360 -17.25 -30.10 5.68
N ILE A 361 -16.57 -30.85 4.81
CA ILE A 361 -15.32 -31.58 5.15
C ILE A 361 -14.22 -30.65 5.70
N TRP A 362 -14.06 -29.45 5.13
CA TRP A 362 -13.09 -28.46 5.60
C TRP A 362 -13.44 -27.94 7.00
N ASP A 363 -14.73 -27.75 7.30
CA ASP A 363 -15.26 -27.27 8.59
C ASP A 363 -15.06 -28.29 9.73
N TYR A 364 -15.01 -29.58 9.41
CA TYR A 364 -14.65 -30.66 10.34
C TYR A 364 -13.13 -30.86 10.44
N ASP A 365 -12.42 -31.05 9.33
CA ASP A 365 -11.02 -31.48 9.35
C ASP A 365 -10.03 -30.32 9.51
N SER A 366 -10.26 -29.22 8.78
CA SER A 366 -9.28 -28.13 8.62
C SER A 366 -9.48 -27.01 9.62
N ARG A 367 -10.74 -26.62 9.90
CA ARG A 367 -11.05 -25.53 10.83
C ARG A 367 -10.42 -25.72 12.22
N PRO A 368 -10.47 -26.89 12.89
CA PRO A 368 -9.85 -27.06 14.21
C PRO A 368 -8.34 -26.83 14.18
N GLN A 369 -7.65 -27.30 13.14
CA GLN A 369 -6.21 -27.11 12.95
C GLN A 369 -5.86 -25.62 12.77
N VAL A 370 -6.66 -24.89 11.97
CA VAL A 370 -6.51 -23.44 11.78
C VAL A 370 -6.73 -22.69 13.10
N MET A 371 -7.82 -22.98 13.82
CA MET A 371 -8.14 -22.33 15.09
C MET A 371 -7.05 -22.57 16.14
N GLN A 372 -6.58 -23.80 16.28
CA GLN A 372 -5.48 -24.14 17.19
C GLN A 372 -4.18 -23.41 16.81
N ALA A 373 -3.81 -23.39 15.52
CA ALA A 373 -2.57 -22.76 15.05
C ALA A 373 -2.56 -21.23 15.18
N LEU A 374 -3.74 -20.59 15.16
CA LEU A 374 -3.92 -19.14 15.30
C LEU A 374 -4.26 -18.71 16.74
N GLY A 375 -4.47 -19.65 17.66
CA GLY A 375 -4.87 -19.37 19.04
C GLY A 375 -6.29 -18.80 19.15
N TYR A 376 -7.25 -19.40 18.43
CA TYR A 376 -8.66 -19.05 18.47
C TYR A 376 -9.52 -20.13 19.14
N PRO A 377 -10.66 -19.77 19.76
CA PRO A 377 -11.17 -18.40 19.91
C PRO A 377 -10.35 -17.58 20.92
N VAL A 378 -10.32 -16.26 20.76
CA VAL A 378 -9.71 -15.37 21.78
C VAL A 378 -10.62 -15.39 23.01
N PRO A 379 -10.08 -15.49 24.25
CA PRO A 379 -10.89 -15.45 25.48
C PRO A 379 -11.44 -14.03 25.71
N VAL A 380 -12.56 -13.72 25.05
CA VAL A 380 -13.35 -12.50 25.23
C VAL A 380 -14.63 -12.90 25.93
N THR A 381 -14.82 -12.43 27.17
CA THR A 381 -16.05 -12.63 27.93
C THR A 381 -17.03 -11.51 27.61
N ASP A 382 -17.98 -11.78 26.72
CA ASP A 382 -19.12 -10.88 26.50
C ASP A 382 -20.10 -10.95 27.69
N LYS A 383 -20.98 -9.94 27.81
CA LYS A 383 -22.05 -9.92 28.83
C LYS A 383 -23.03 -11.10 28.68
N ILE A 384 -23.15 -11.65 27.47
CA ILE A 384 -24.15 -12.64 27.03
C ILE A 384 -23.39 -13.76 26.32
N PRO A 385 -23.42 -15.02 26.81
CA PRO A 385 -22.60 -16.10 26.24
C PRO A 385 -22.98 -16.48 24.80
N GLU A 386 -24.25 -16.29 24.41
CA GLU A 386 -24.75 -16.53 23.06
C GLU A 386 -24.08 -15.62 22.02
N ILE A 387 -23.66 -14.40 22.42
CA ILE A 387 -22.89 -13.48 21.57
C ILE A 387 -21.49 -14.05 21.30
N THR A 388 -20.84 -14.58 22.34
CA THR A 388 -19.52 -15.22 22.24
C THR A 388 -19.60 -16.46 21.34
N GLU A 389 -20.64 -17.29 21.49
CA GLU A 389 -20.86 -18.45 20.62
C GLU A 389 -21.10 -18.02 19.17
N ALA A 390 -22.01 -17.09 18.91
CA ALA A 390 -22.29 -16.59 17.56
C ALA A 390 -21.04 -15.99 16.89
N ARG A 391 -20.25 -15.18 17.62
CA ARG A 391 -18.95 -14.67 17.13
C ARG A 391 -18.01 -15.80 16.74
N ASN A 392 -17.88 -16.84 17.57
CA ASN A 392 -16.98 -17.94 17.33
C ASN A 392 -17.36 -18.76 16.08
N ILE A 393 -18.67 -18.94 15.82
CA ILE A 393 -19.10 -19.66 14.62
C ILE A 393 -18.88 -18.82 13.36
N GLU A 394 -19.18 -17.52 13.40
CA GLU A 394 -18.93 -16.62 12.26
C GLU A 394 -17.43 -16.40 11.99
N LEU A 395 -16.59 -16.42 13.04
CA LEU A 395 -15.13 -16.52 12.91
C LEU A 395 -14.74 -17.80 12.17
N GLY A 396 -15.33 -18.95 12.50
CA GLY A 396 -15.11 -20.22 11.80
C GLY A 396 -15.46 -20.16 10.30
N LEU A 397 -16.59 -19.53 9.96
CA LEU A 397 -17.02 -19.30 8.58
C LEU A 397 -16.07 -18.36 7.82
N GLY A 398 -15.67 -17.25 8.46
CA GLY A 398 -14.68 -16.34 7.90
C GLY A 398 -13.32 -17.00 7.69
N LEU A 399 -12.90 -17.87 8.62
CA LEU A 399 -11.67 -18.67 8.50
C LEU A 399 -11.76 -19.59 7.28
N GLN A 400 -12.88 -20.27 7.04
CA GLN A 400 -13.07 -21.05 5.82
C GLN A 400 -12.88 -20.18 4.56
N LEU A 401 -13.56 -19.03 4.50
CA LEU A 401 -13.46 -18.10 3.37
C LEU A 401 -12.01 -17.67 3.08
N CYS A 402 -11.19 -17.46 4.12
CA CYS A 402 -9.77 -17.12 3.98
C CYS A 402 -8.95 -18.16 3.18
N PHE A 403 -9.36 -19.43 3.16
CA PHE A 403 -8.69 -20.52 2.44
C PHE A 403 -9.34 -20.89 1.09
N LEU A 404 -10.46 -20.26 0.71
CA LEU A 404 -11.11 -20.49 -0.60
C LEU A 404 -10.39 -19.71 -1.71
N HIS A 405 -9.65 -20.44 -2.56
CA HIS A 405 -8.85 -19.83 -3.62
C HIS A 405 -9.71 -19.32 -4.80
N PRO A 406 -9.42 -18.15 -5.38
CA PRO A 406 -10.17 -17.59 -6.52
C PRO A 406 -10.23 -18.51 -7.75
N SER A 407 -9.27 -19.42 -7.94
CA SER A 407 -9.30 -20.35 -9.09
C SER A 407 -10.49 -21.33 -9.07
N LYS A 408 -11.15 -21.53 -7.92
CA LYS A 408 -12.35 -22.35 -7.78
C LYS A 408 -13.61 -21.50 -7.66
N HIS A 409 -13.61 -20.52 -6.75
CA HIS A 409 -14.82 -19.87 -6.28
C HIS A 409 -15.08 -18.44 -6.83
N LYS A 410 -14.16 -17.86 -7.62
CA LYS A 410 -14.24 -16.44 -8.05
C LYS A 410 -15.48 -16.07 -8.86
N PHE A 411 -16.04 -17.03 -9.62
CA PHE A 411 -17.20 -16.79 -10.49
C PHE A 411 -18.54 -17.18 -9.85
N GLU A 412 -18.53 -17.72 -8.64
CA GLU A 412 -19.75 -18.09 -7.91
C GLU A 412 -20.40 -16.86 -7.27
N HIS A 413 -19.61 -15.98 -6.63
CA HIS A 413 -20.11 -14.77 -5.98
C HIS A 413 -18.94 -13.79 -5.65
N PRO A 414 -19.09 -12.45 -5.83
CA PRO A 414 -18.02 -11.47 -5.61
C PRO A 414 -17.39 -11.43 -4.20
N ARG A 415 -18.03 -12.00 -3.18
CA ARG A 415 -17.54 -12.08 -1.80
C ARG A 415 -17.05 -13.49 -1.39
N PHE A 416 -17.24 -14.52 -2.24
CA PHE A 416 -17.04 -15.94 -1.87
C PHE A 416 -15.60 -16.46 -2.08
N CYS A 417 -14.64 -15.56 -2.27
CA CYS A 417 -13.21 -15.89 -2.23
C CYS A 417 -12.47 -14.85 -1.40
N TYR A 418 -11.26 -15.21 -0.95
CA TYR A 418 -10.52 -14.38 0.01
C TYR A 418 -10.12 -12.98 -0.49
N GLU A 419 -10.28 -12.62 -1.78
CA GLU A 419 -9.70 -11.42 -2.40
C GLU A 419 -10.04 -10.11 -1.65
N ARG A 420 -11.27 -9.99 -1.12
CA ARG A 420 -11.71 -8.79 -0.37
C ARG A 420 -11.05 -8.69 1.00
N LEU A 421 -10.99 -9.80 1.73
CA LEU A 421 -10.26 -9.90 3.00
C LEU A 421 -8.73 -9.77 2.80
N GLU A 422 -8.17 -10.28 1.71
CA GLU A 422 -6.77 -10.08 1.31
C GLU A 422 -6.47 -8.59 1.14
N TYR A 423 -7.30 -7.86 0.39
CA TYR A 423 -7.10 -6.43 0.15
C TYR A 423 -7.15 -5.61 1.44
N LEU A 424 -8.16 -5.84 2.29
CA LEU A 424 -8.24 -5.21 3.61
C LEU A 424 -7.06 -5.59 4.51
N GLY A 425 -6.73 -6.88 4.53
CA GLY A 425 -5.65 -7.49 5.28
C GLY A 425 -4.27 -6.93 4.94
N GLN A 426 -4.02 -6.65 3.66
CA GLN A 426 -2.82 -5.96 3.20
C GLN A 426 -2.72 -4.56 3.82
N LYS A 427 -3.82 -3.79 3.84
CA LYS A 427 -3.82 -2.40 4.34
C LYS A 427 -3.69 -2.29 5.85
N ILE A 428 -4.33 -3.19 6.60
CA ILE A 428 -4.13 -3.23 8.05
C ILE A 428 -2.73 -3.75 8.43
N GLN A 429 -2.16 -4.72 7.70
CA GLN A 429 -0.76 -5.14 7.85
C GLN A 429 0.21 -3.95 7.65
N ASP A 430 -0.02 -3.16 6.61
CA ASP A 430 0.80 -2.00 6.27
C ASP A 430 0.83 -0.98 7.41
N ILE A 431 -0.32 -0.61 7.99
CA ILE A 431 -0.40 0.30 9.15
C ILE A 431 0.21 -0.32 10.40
N VAL A 432 -0.16 -1.55 10.76
CA VAL A 432 0.31 -2.20 12.00
C VAL A 432 1.84 -2.31 12.02
N MET A 433 2.46 -2.61 10.87
CA MET A 433 3.92 -2.59 10.74
C MET A 433 4.49 -1.17 10.80
N ALA A 434 3.85 -0.19 10.16
CA ALA A 434 4.31 1.21 10.20
C ALA A 434 4.32 1.79 11.62
N GLU A 435 3.23 1.57 12.39
CA GLU A 435 3.14 1.97 13.80
C GLU A 435 4.27 1.35 14.65
N ARG A 436 4.48 0.03 14.54
CA ARG A 436 5.55 -0.67 15.27
C ARG A 436 6.93 -0.15 14.90
N LEU A 437 7.20 0.10 13.62
CA LEU A 437 8.49 0.59 13.16
C LEU A 437 8.77 2.03 13.63
N LEU A 438 7.76 2.90 13.68
CA LEU A 438 7.88 4.25 14.22
C LEU A 438 8.25 4.25 15.71
N MET A 439 7.51 3.47 16.52
CA MET A 439 7.77 3.34 17.96
C MET A 439 9.14 2.69 18.25
N LYS A 440 9.55 1.68 17.46
CA LYS A 440 10.81 0.95 17.66
C LYS A 440 12.05 1.74 17.23
N HIS A 441 11.94 2.64 16.25
CA HIS A 441 13.07 3.35 15.65
C HIS A 441 12.85 4.87 15.70
N LEU A 442 12.94 5.46 16.90
CA LEU A 442 12.71 6.89 17.17
C LEU A 442 13.56 7.83 16.29
N ASP A 443 14.86 7.56 16.17
CA ASP A 443 15.81 8.37 15.40
C ASP A 443 15.77 8.14 13.88
N ALA A 444 15.02 7.14 13.40
CA ALA A 444 15.03 6.79 11.99
C ALA A 444 14.19 7.76 11.14
N PRO A 445 14.72 8.27 10.01
CA PRO A 445 13.93 9.05 9.07
C PRO A 445 12.92 8.16 8.33
N GLY A 446 11.78 8.72 7.96
CA GLY A 446 10.68 7.97 7.34
C GLY A 446 11.05 7.24 6.05
N LYS A 447 12.00 7.75 5.26
CA LYS A 447 12.52 7.03 4.09
C LYS A 447 13.18 5.70 4.46
N TRP A 448 13.94 5.65 5.56
CA TRP A 448 14.55 4.41 6.06
C TRP A 448 13.47 3.47 6.61
N LEU A 449 12.48 4.01 7.32
CA LEU A 449 11.33 3.23 7.80
C LEU A 449 10.57 2.60 6.63
N GLN A 450 10.33 3.34 5.54
CA GLN A 450 9.67 2.85 4.32
C GLN A 450 10.48 1.73 3.64
N GLU A 451 11.81 1.86 3.58
CA GLU A 451 12.66 0.77 3.07
C GLU A 451 12.64 -0.47 3.97
N LYS A 452 12.67 -0.31 5.30
CA LYS A 452 12.58 -1.45 6.23
C LYS A 452 11.20 -2.12 6.18
N HIS A 453 10.13 -1.33 6.18
CA HIS A 453 8.74 -1.78 6.05
C HIS A 453 8.54 -2.64 4.80
N ARG A 454 8.92 -2.12 3.63
CA ARG A 454 8.83 -2.86 2.35
C ARG A 454 9.64 -4.15 2.33
N ARG A 455 10.78 -4.22 3.04
CA ARG A 455 11.59 -5.45 3.14
C ARG A 455 10.96 -6.49 4.06
N LEU A 456 10.26 -6.07 5.11
CA LEU A 456 9.53 -6.98 6.03
C LEU A 456 8.23 -7.50 5.40
N LEU A 457 7.40 -6.63 4.83
CA LEU A 457 6.12 -6.99 4.21
C LEU A 457 6.22 -7.44 2.74
N MET A 458 7.44 -7.68 2.24
CA MET A 458 7.65 -8.15 0.88
C MET A 458 6.99 -9.54 0.70
N ASN A 459 6.18 -9.75 -0.34
CA ASN A 459 5.38 -10.98 -0.58
C ASN A 459 6.17 -12.31 -0.53
N LYS A 460 7.51 -12.28 -0.63
CA LYS A 460 8.34 -13.48 -0.42
C LYS A 460 8.32 -13.96 1.05
N PHE A 461 8.16 -13.04 2.00
CA PHE A 461 8.20 -13.27 3.44
C PHE A 461 6.84 -13.50 4.06
N CYS A 462 5.80 -12.73 3.70
CA CYS A 462 4.46 -12.89 4.27
C CYS A 462 4.00 -14.35 4.20
N GLY A 463 3.75 -14.92 3.02
CA GLY A 463 3.36 -16.33 2.91
C GLY A 463 4.38 -17.38 3.41
N ARG A 464 5.58 -16.98 3.87
CA ARG A 464 6.52 -17.89 4.55
C ARG A 464 5.97 -18.33 5.91
N TYR A 465 5.39 -17.41 6.66
CA TYR A 465 4.94 -17.69 8.02
C TYR A 465 3.75 -18.66 8.04
N LEU A 466 2.79 -18.50 7.11
CA LEU A 466 1.72 -19.48 6.85
C LEU A 466 2.27 -20.88 6.50
N ARG A 467 3.41 -20.96 5.81
CA ARG A 467 4.07 -22.23 5.48
C ARG A 467 4.82 -22.83 6.67
N GLU A 468 5.46 -22.02 7.50
CA GLU A 468 6.11 -22.46 8.76
C GLU A 468 5.09 -23.00 9.78
N LYS A 469 3.84 -22.51 9.75
CA LYS A 469 2.69 -23.07 10.52
C LYS A 469 1.96 -24.21 9.81
N TYR A 470 2.47 -24.72 8.68
CA TYR A 470 1.88 -25.77 7.84
C TYR A 470 0.47 -25.52 7.25
N LEU A 471 -0.19 -24.42 7.60
CA LEU A 471 -1.55 -24.05 7.17
C LEU A 471 -1.73 -23.96 5.64
N HIS A 472 -0.67 -23.71 4.88
CA HIS A 472 -0.71 -23.67 3.41
C HIS A 472 -1.27 -24.92 2.71
N LYS A 473 -1.31 -26.08 3.39
CA LYS A 473 -1.92 -27.31 2.87
C LYS A 473 -3.45 -27.28 2.85
N LEU A 474 -4.06 -26.40 3.66
CA LEU A 474 -5.51 -26.30 3.85
C LEU A 474 -6.17 -25.35 2.84
N ILE A 475 -5.42 -24.85 1.85
CA ILE A 475 -5.91 -23.95 0.81
C ILE A 475 -6.66 -24.77 -0.24
N VAL A 476 -7.91 -24.40 -0.52
CA VAL A 476 -8.77 -25.10 -1.47
C VAL A 476 -8.59 -24.48 -2.85
N TYR A 477 -7.81 -25.15 -3.72
CA TYR A 477 -7.72 -24.80 -5.14
C TYR A 477 -8.78 -25.55 -5.98
N SER A 478 -8.86 -25.24 -7.26
CA SER A 478 -9.59 -26.04 -8.24
C SER A 478 -8.72 -27.20 -8.74
N GLU A 479 -9.34 -28.34 -9.02
CA GLU A 479 -8.67 -29.59 -9.41
C GLU A 479 -7.68 -29.40 -10.56
N GLN A 480 -8.06 -28.58 -11.55
CA GLN A 480 -7.23 -28.25 -12.73
C GLN A 480 -5.90 -27.53 -12.41
N VAL A 481 -5.76 -26.93 -11.22
CA VAL A 481 -4.57 -26.13 -10.84
C VAL A 481 -3.88 -26.60 -9.57
N GLN A 482 -4.47 -27.51 -8.79
CA GLN A 482 -3.92 -28.00 -7.52
C GLN A 482 -2.43 -28.39 -7.65
N ASP A 483 -2.11 -29.32 -8.55
CA ASP A 483 -0.75 -29.80 -8.81
C ASP A 483 0.21 -28.66 -9.21
N ALA A 484 -0.29 -27.68 -9.98
CA ALA A 484 0.51 -26.54 -10.39
C ALA A 484 0.85 -25.61 -9.21
N TYR A 485 -0.08 -25.39 -8.27
CA TYR A 485 0.17 -24.60 -7.07
C TYR A 485 1.05 -25.33 -6.05
N GLU A 486 0.95 -26.65 -5.95
CA GLU A 486 1.81 -27.43 -5.05
C GLU A 486 3.27 -27.45 -5.53
N ASN A 487 3.48 -27.76 -6.80
CA ASN A 487 4.81 -27.92 -7.39
C ASN A 487 5.48 -26.58 -7.78
N ASN A 488 4.73 -25.60 -8.28
CA ASN A 488 5.30 -24.34 -8.75
C ASN A 488 5.36 -23.27 -7.65
N ARG A 489 6.56 -23.08 -7.09
CA ARG A 489 6.86 -22.02 -6.09
C ARG A 489 6.45 -20.60 -6.53
N ARG A 490 6.39 -20.30 -7.84
CA ARG A 490 5.98 -18.98 -8.36
C ARG A 490 4.48 -18.73 -8.21
N LEU A 491 3.65 -19.78 -8.24
CA LEU A 491 2.20 -19.73 -8.03
C LEU A 491 1.86 -19.84 -6.53
N ARG A 492 2.52 -20.76 -5.84
CA ARG A 492 2.32 -21.03 -4.40
C ARG A 492 2.60 -19.83 -3.49
N ASN A 493 3.67 -19.09 -3.77
CA ASN A 493 4.11 -18.00 -2.89
C ASN A 493 3.13 -16.82 -2.85
N PRO A 494 2.56 -16.35 -3.98
CA PRO A 494 1.43 -15.44 -3.99
C PRO A 494 0.21 -15.97 -3.23
N ALA A 495 -0.29 -17.18 -3.54
CA ALA A 495 -1.48 -17.73 -2.88
C ALA A 495 -1.34 -17.81 -1.35
N THR A 496 -0.20 -18.35 -0.86
CA THR A 496 0.08 -18.39 0.60
C THR A 496 0.27 -17.01 1.24
N THR A 497 0.60 -15.98 0.46
CA THR A 497 0.65 -14.59 0.96
C THR A 497 -0.76 -14.01 1.06
N ALA A 498 -1.58 -14.23 0.03
CA ALA A 498 -2.95 -13.75 -0.03
C ALA A 498 -3.83 -14.36 1.08
N VAL A 499 -3.70 -15.66 1.35
CA VAL A 499 -4.38 -16.34 2.47
C VAL A 499 -3.91 -15.79 3.83
N GLN A 500 -2.63 -15.45 3.98
CA GLN A 500 -2.17 -14.84 5.22
C GLN A 500 -2.65 -13.38 5.38
N GLN A 501 -2.74 -12.63 4.28
CA GLN A 501 -3.36 -11.32 4.26
C GLN A 501 -4.85 -11.42 4.63
N SER A 502 -5.59 -12.35 4.03
CA SER A 502 -7.02 -12.52 4.34
C SER A 502 -7.28 -12.90 5.79
N LEU A 503 -6.44 -13.73 6.41
CA LEU A 503 -6.50 -14.01 7.87
C LEU A 503 -6.34 -12.74 8.72
N HIS A 504 -5.47 -11.80 8.32
CA HIS A 504 -5.30 -10.54 9.03
C HIS A 504 -6.47 -9.58 8.74
N GLY A 505 -7.07 -9.63 7.54
CA GLY A 505 -8.28 -8.89 7.21
C GLY A 505 -9.49 -9.36 8.02
N LEU A 506 -9.63 -10.68 8.23
CA LEU A 506 -10.67 -11.28 9.07
C LEU A 506 -10.47 -10.94 10.56
N SER A 507 -9.24 -11.10 11.05
CA SER A 507 -8.85 -10.69 12.41
C SER A 507 -9.21 -9.23 12.68
N TYR A 508 -8.94 -8.35 11.70
CA TYR A 508 -9.31 -6.94 11.78
C TYR A 508 -10.83 -6.74 11.87
N THR A 509 -11.63 -7.37 11.02
CA THR A 509 -13.09 -7.16 11.04
C THR A 509 -13.76 -7.74 12.30
N VAL A 510 -13.29 -8.89 12.80
CA VAL A 510 -13.84 -9.57 13.97
C VAL A 510 -13.37 -8.95 15.29
N TYR A 511 -12.05 -8.83 15.50
CA TYR A 511 -11.44 -8.44 16.79
C TYR A 511 -10.67 -7.09 16.74
N GLY A 512 -10.63 -6.43 15.58
CA GLY A 512 -9.99 -5.11 15.42
C GLY A 512 -8.47 -5.15 15.32
N LYS A 513 -7.87 -3.96 15.24
CA LYS A 513 -6.41 -3.77 15.12
C LYS A 513 -5.55 -4.47 16.20
N PRO A 514 -5.98 -4.63 17.48
CA PRO A 514 -5.19 -5.34 18.49
C PRO A 514 -4.90 -6.80 18.13
N ASP A 515 -5.87 -7.53 17.61
CA ASP A 515 -5.70 -8.95 17.27
C ASP A 515 -4.80 -9.14 16.03
N VAL A 516 -4.85 -8.21 15.07
CA VAL A 516 -3.89 -8.18 13.95
C VAL A 516 -2.45 -8.04 14.44
N ARG A 517 -2.20 -7.26 15.50
CA ARG A 517 -0.87 -7.16 16.13
C ARG A 517 -0.46 -8.49 16.77
N ARG A 518 -1.37 -9.16 17.49
CA ARG A 518 -1.15 -10.49 18.07
C ARG A 518 -0.76 -11.50 16.97
N LEU A 519 -1.56 -11.61 15.91
CA LEU A 519 -1.26 -12.48 14.78
C LEU A 519 0.09 -12.16 14.14
N MET A 520 0.38 -10.88 13.85
CA MET A 520 1.63 -10.48 13.19
C MET A 520 2.88 -10.74 14.04
N PHE A 521 2.82 -10.56 15.35
CA PHE A 521 4.03 -10.49 16.17
C PHE A 521 4.20 -11.62 17.18
N GLU A 522 3.14 -12.35 17.52
CA GLU A 522 3.17 -13.48 18.47
C GLU A 522 2.89 -14.82 17.76
N VAL A 523 2.00 -14.83 16.76
CA VAL A 523 1.71 -16.06 16.00
C VAL A 523 2.66 -16.23 14.82
N PHE A 524 2.85 -15.19 14.00
CA PHE A 524 3.61 -15.27 12.75
C PHE A 524 5.04 -14.69 12.81
N ASP A 525 5.52 -14.19 13.94
CA ASP A 525 6.92 -13.74 14.12
C ASP A 525 7.46 -12.78 13.03
N PHE A 526 6.66 -11.82 12.53
CA PHE A 526 7.09 -10.90 11.45
C PHE A 526 8.37 -10.10 11.75
N GLU A 527 8.71 -9.94 13.04
CA GLU A 527 9.96 -9.35 13.47
C GLU A 527 10.47 -10.10 14.72
N GLN A 528 11.23 -11.19 14.50
CA GLN A 528 11.91 -11.94 15.55
C GLN A 528 12.70 -11.00 16.47
N ILE A 529 12.30 -10.95 17.74
CA ILE A 529 12.94 -10.11 18.79
C ILE A 529 14.18 -10.82 19.33
N GLN A 530 14.17 -12.16 19.36
CA GLN A 530 15.26 -13.02 19.75
C GLN A 530 15.50 -14.07 18.66
N PRO A 531 16.72 -14.59 18.48
CA PRO A 531 16.93 -15.77 17.65
C PRO A 531 16.11 -16.94 18.22
N LYS A 532 15.48 -17.74 17.36
CA LYS A 532 14.83 -18.99 17.80
C LYS A 532 15.87 -19.84 18.54
N ALA A 533 15.49 -20.40 19.70
CA ALA A 533 16.28 -21.44 20.34
C ALA A 533 16.50 -22.57 19.34
N VAL A 534 17.76 -23.00 19.20
CA VAL A 534 18.22 -24.03 18.24
C VAL A 534 17.96 -25.42 18.80
#